data_AF-A0A2T2UMJ1-F1
#
_entry.id   AF-A0A2T2UMJ1-F1
#
_cell.length_a   1.000
_cell.length_b   1.000
_cell.length_c   1.000
_cell.angle_alpha   90.00
_cell.angle_beta   90.00
_cell.angle_gamma   90.00
#
_symmetry.space_group_name_H-M   'P 1'
#
loop_
_entity.id
_entity.type
_entity.pdbx_description
1 polymer ?
#
loop_
_entity_poly.entity_id
_entity_poly.type
_entity_poly.pdbx_seq_one_letter_code
_entity_poly.pdbx_strand_id
1 'polypeptide(L)' 'MGRTRVKICGITQPQDAVSAANAGADAIGLVFHGA' A
#
# COMPACT_ATOMS: atom_id res chain seq x y z
N MET A 1 18.96 14.05 -6.42
CA MET A 1 18.33 12.73 -6.25
C MET A 1 16.86 12.90 -5.88
N GLY A 2 15.96 12.11 -6.46
CA GLY A 2 14.56 12.06 -6.02
C GLY A 2 14.40 11.21 -4.75
N ARG A 3 13.35 11.47 -3.96
CA ARG A 3 13.00 10.63 -2.81
C ARG A 3 12.66 9.21 -3.27
N THR A 4 13.05 8.18 -2.51
CA THR A 4 12.60 6.80 -2.75
C THR A 4 11.09 6.72 -2.53
N ARG A 5 10.37 6.06 -3.46
CA ARG A 5 8.93 5.80 -3.31
C ARG A 5 8.65 4.37 -2.88
N VAL A 6 7.69 4.19 -1.99
CA VAL A 6 7.33 2.91 -1.37
C VAL A 6 5.88 2.54 -1.69
N LYS A 7 5.67 1.35 -2.25
CA LYS A 7 4.34 0.74 -2.47
C LYS A 7 4.14 -0.42 -1.51
N ILE A 8 2.97 -0.49 -0.87
CA ILE A 8 2.56 -1.64 -0.05
C ILE A 8 1.42 -2.38 -0.76
N CYS A 9 1.56 -3.68 -0.97
CA CYS A 9 0.56 -4.53 -1.64
C CYS A 9 0.09 -5.67 -0.74
N GLY A 10 -0.97 -6.36 -1.18
CA GLY A 10 -1.54 -7.48 -0.41
C GLY A 10 -2.41 -7.04 0.76
N ILE A 11 -2.80 -5.75 0.79
CA ILE A 11 -3.75 -5.24 1.77
C ILE A 11 -5.15 -5.75 1.43
N THR A 12 -5.80 -6.38 2.41
CA THR A 12 -7.15 -6.96 2.27
C THR A 12 -8.18 -6.27 3.16
N GLN A 13 -7.75 -5.36 4.05
CA GLN A 13 -8.62 -4.63 4.96
C GLN A 13 -8.37 -3.11 4.86
N PRO A 14 -9.43 -2.26 4.91
CA PRO A 14 -9.28 -0.81 4.78
C PRO A 14 -8.39 -0.16 5.84
N GLN A 15 -8.45 -0.62 7.10
CA GLN A 15 -7.65 -0.06 8.19
C GLN A 15 -6.14 -0.24 7.99
N ASP A 16 -5.72 -1.30 7.30
CA ASP A 16 -4.31 -1.54 7.00
C ASP A 16 -3.83 -0.57 5.91
N ALA A 17 -4.68 -0.24 4.94
CA ALA A 17 -4.39 0.77 3.92
C ALA A 17 -4.22 2.17 4.55
N VAL A 18 -5.08 2.52 5.51
CA VAL A 18 -4.96 3.78 6.28
C VAL A 18 -3.68 3.79 7.10
N SER A 19 -3.35 2.69 7.77
CA SER A 19 -2.12 2.56 8.57
C SER A 19 -0.87 2.69 7.68
N ALA A 20 -0.88 2.05 6.51
CA ALA A 20 0.19 2.15 5.50
C ALA A 20 0.36 3.59 4.99
N ALA A 21 -0.73 4.30 4.69
CA ALA A 21 -0.68 5.70 4.27
C ALA A 21 -0.09 6.59 5.38
N ASN A 22 -0.54 6.41 6.62
CA ASN A 22 -0.02 7.16 7.77
C ASN A 22 1.47 6.87 8.05
N ALA A 23 1.95 5.67 7.71
CA ALA A 23 3.36 5.29 7.80
C ALA A 23 4.24 5.83 6.66
N GLY A 24 3.65 6.51 5.66
CA GLY A 24 4.39 7.12 4.55
C GLY A 24 4.44 6.28 3.27
N ALA A 25 3.53 5.32 3.09
CA ALA A 25 3.38 4.64 1.81
C ALA A 25 2.90 5.62 0.73
N ASP A 26 3.51 5.53 -0.45
CA ASP A 26 3.16 6.36 -1.61
C ASP A 26 2.03 5.78 -2.45
N ALA A 27 1.86 4.47 -2.37
CA ALA A 27 0.85 3.75 -3.12
C ALA A 27 0.42 2.49 -2.38
N ILE A 28 -0.87 2.17 -2.51
CA ILE A 28 -1.47 0.93 -2.04
C ILE A 28 -1.81 0.06 -3.25
N GLY A 29 -1.39 -1.21 -3.22
CA GLY A 29 -1.66 -2.18 -4.27
C GLY A 29 -2.71 -3.20 -3.85
N LEU A 30 -3.81 -3.26 -4.62
CA LEU A 30 -4.84 -4.29 -4.49
C LEU A 30 -4.58 -5.43 -5.47
N VAL A 31 -4.80 -6.66 -5.03
CA VAL A 31 -4.62 -7.88 -5.83
C VAL A 31 -5.99 -8.33 -6.31
N PHE A 32 -6.18 -8.43 -7.63
CA PHE A 32 -7.46 -8.79 -8.27
C PHE A 32 -7.43 -10.18 -8.93
N HIS A 33 -6.48 -11.06 -8.59
CA HIS A 33 -6.49 -12.44 -9.06
C HIS A 33 -7.35 -13.30 -8.13
N GLY A 34 -8.11 -14.24 -8.71
CA GLY A 34 -8.83 -15.26 -7.94
C GLY A 34 -7.87 -16.26 -7.31
N ALA A 35 -8.35 -16.96 -6.27
CA ALA A 35 -7.69 -18.16 -5.74
C ALA A 35 -7.86 -19.34 -6.71
#